data_AF-A0A955TFN6-F1
#
_entry.id   AF-A0A955TFN6-F1
#
_cell.length_a   1.000
_cell.length_b   1.000
_cell.length_c   1.000
_cell.angle_alpha   90.00
_cell.angle_beta   90.00
_cell.angle_gamma   90.00
#
_symmetry.space_group_name_H-M   'P 1'
#
loop_
_entity.id
_entity.type
_entity.pdbx_description
1 polymer ?
#
loop_
_entity_poly.entity_id
_entity_poly.type
_entity_poly.pdbx_seq_one_letter_code
_entity_poly.pdbx_strand_id
1 'polypeptide(L)'
;VRSGKEVTIVATSIMVLEAMRAAEHLALVSDIQCEVIDLHCVSSPDWDLIMHSVEKTGRLVVADTSWREYGVCAEVCRAVAERNPGCLKAPVVTLGMQPAPCPTAKCLEDLFYPDLRQLVDALAVLVTGKESHGLPLPDTQSMADVYKRFKGPF
;
A
#
# COMPACT_ATOMS: atom_id res chain seq x y z
N VAL A 1 -1.99 -10.61 8.60
CA VAL A 1 -1.26 -9.46 9.17
C VAL A 1 0.23 -9.78 9.26
N ARG A 2 1.10 -8.92 8.73
CA ARG A 2 2.57 -8.95 8.94
C ARG A 2 2.93 -7.88 9.97
N SER A 3 3.73 -8.21 10.99
CA SER A 3 4.13 -7.24 12.02
C SER A 3 5.20 -6.26 11.52
N GLY A 4 5.11 -5.00 11.96
CA GLY A 4 6.10 -3.95 11.72
C GLY A 4 6.01 -2.81 12.74
N LYS A 5 6.90 -1.81 12.64
CA LYS A 5 6.98 -0.70 13.60
C LYS A 5 7.15 0.69 12.96
N GLU A 6 7.55 0.77 11.69
CA GLU A 6 7.88 2.04 11.03
C GLU A 6 6.70 2.68 10.30
N VAL A 7 5.89 1.85 9.65
CA VAL A 7 4.76 2.28 8.82
C VAL A 7 3.71 1.17 8.73
N THR A 8 2.44 1.57 8.76
CA THR A 8 1.29 0.69 8.53
C THR A 8 0.87 0.77 7.07
N ILE A 9 0.70 -0.38 6.43
CA ILE A 9 0.14 -0.55 5.09
C ILE A 9 -1.21 -1.22 5.23
N VAL A 10 -2.28 -0.52 4.89
CA VAL A 10 -3.62 -1.10 4.75
C VAL A 10 -3.83 -1.41 3.28
N ALA A 11 -3.95 -2.69 2.94
CA ALA A 11 -4.04 -3.14 1.56
C ALA A 11 -5.29 -3.98 1.30
N THR A 12 -5.71 -4.02 0.04
CA THR A 12 -6.80 -4.88 -0.44
C THR A 12 -6.38 -5.69 -1.64
N SER A 13 -6.99 -6.88 -1.79
CA SER A 13 -6.85 -7.70 -3.00
C SER A 13 -5.37 -7.89 -3.39
N ILE A 14 -5.03 -7.66 -4.67
CA ILE A 14 -3.68 -7.83 -5.18
C ILE A 14 -2.64 -6.93 -4.49
N MET A 15 -3.04 -5.76 -3.99
CA MET A 15 -2.12 -4.86 -3.30
C MET A 15 -1.62 -5.44 -1.98
N VAL A 16 -2.27 -6.46 -1.43
CA VAL A 16 -1.75 -7.20 -0.27
C VAL A 16 -0.46 -7.94 -0.64
N LEU A 17 -0.41 -8.57 -1.81
CA LEU A 17 0.79 -9.25 -2.29
C LEU A 17 1.92 -8.25 -2.54
N GLU A 18 1.60 -7.10 -3.15
CA GLU A 18 2.57 -6.03 -3.36
C GLU A 18 3.06 -5.41 -2.06
N ALA A 19 2.19 -5.23 -1.07
CA ALA A 19 2.56 -4.75 0.26
C ALA A 19 3.52 -5.72 0.97
N MET A 20 3.29 -7.04 0.84
CA MET A 20 4.21 -8.04 1.38
C MET A 20 5.59 -7.99 0.70
N ARG A 21 5.62 -7.92 -0.64
CA ARG A 21 6.85 -7.77 -1.42
C ARG A 21 7.60 -6.48 -1.08
N ALA A 22 6.88 -5.37 -0.94
CA ALA A 22 7.45 -4.07 -0.56
C ALA A 22 8.05 -4.13 0.84
N ALA A 23 7.35 -4.75 1.79
CA ALA A 23 7.83 -4.93 3.16
C ALA A 23 9.09 -5.80 3.23
N GLU A 24 9.16 -6.88 2.45
CA GLU A 24 10.35 -7.72 2.33
C GLU A 24 11.54 -6.95 1.72
N HIS A 25 11.31 -6.24 0.62
CA HIS A 25 12.33 -5.44 -0.05
C HIS A 25 12.92 -4.38 0.89
N LEU A 26 12.07 -3.58 1.53
CA LEU A 26 12.49 -2.52 2.44
C LEU A 26 13.21 -3.03 3.69
N ALA A 27 12.78 -4.18 4.24
CA ALA A 27 13.49 -4.83 5.33
C ALA A 27 14.91 -5.24 4.90
N LEU A 28 15.09 -5.77 3.68
CA LEU A 28 16.40 -6.20 3.17
C LEU A 28 17.35 -5.02 2.89
N VAL A 29 16.85 -3.95 2.26
CA VAL A 29 17.73 -2.86 1.77
C VAL A 29 17.94 -1.74 2.78
N SER A 30 17.09 -1.64 3.81
CA SER A 30 17.07 -0.48 4.71
C SER A 30 16.61 -0.79 6.15
N ASP A 31 16.37 -2.05 6.51
CA ASP A 31 15.82 -2.48 7.80
C ASP A 31 14.49 -1.79 8.20
N ILE A 32 13.73 -1.28 7.23
CA ILE A 32 12.42 -0.67 7.49
C ILE A 32 11.39 -1.79 7.60
N GLN A 33 10.81 -1.98 8.80
CA GLN A 33 9.79 -3.00 9.06
C GLN A 33 8.37 -2.46 8.86
N CYS A 34 7.81 -2.74 7.68
CA CYS A 34 6.43 -2.37 7.36
C CYS A 34 5.43 -3.34 7.99
N GLU A 35 4.43 -2.80 8.69
CA GLU A 35 3.26 -3.56 9.13
C GLU A 35 2.25 -3.66 7.99
N VAL A 36 1.78 -4.87 7.67
CA VAL A 36 0.83 -5.09 6.57
C VAL A 36 -0.48 -5.65 7.12
N ILE A 37 -1.57 -4.92 6.85
CA ILE A 37 -2.94 -5.31 7.15
C ILE A 37 -3.65 -5.58 5.82
N ASP A 38 -4.09 -6.81 5.64
CA ASP A 38 -5.09 -7.18 4.63
C ASP A 38 -6.47 -6.86 5.19
N LEU A 39 -7.23 -6.01 4.51
CA LEU A 39 -8.58 -5.67 4.95
C LEU A 39 -9.54 -6.85 4.92
N HIS A 40 -9.31 -7.84 4.04
CA HIS A 40 -10.19 -8.99 3.73
C HIS A 40 -11.61 -8.63 3.25
N CYS A 41 -12.33 -7.75 3.96
CA CYS A 41 -13.69 -7.32 3.68
C CYS A 41 -13.81 -5.79 3.81
N VAL A 42 -14.07 -5.11 2.69
CA VAL A 42 -14.18 -3.65 2.62
C VAL A 42 -15.47 -3.13 3.27
N SER A 43 -16.55 -3.92 3.28
CA SER A 43 -17.83 -3.49 3.85
C SER A 43 -17.91 -3.61 5.37
N SER A 44 -16.99 -4.35 6.00
CA SER A 44 -16.92 -4.52 7.46
C SER A 44 -15.46 -4.65 7.91
N PRO A 45 -14.64 -3.60 7.71
CA PRO A 45 -13.23 -3.64 8.08
C PRO A 45 -13.06 -3.66 9.61
N ASP A 46 -12.03 -4.38 10.07
CA ASP A 46 -11.61 -4.38 11.47
C ASP A 46 -10.88 -3.06 11.78
N TRP A 47 -11.65 -2.06 12.13
CA TRP A 47 -11.13 -0.73 12.40
C TRP A 47 -10.26 -0.68 13.65
N ASP A 48 -10.50 -1.54 14.63
CA ASP A 48 -9.71 -1.53 15.85
C ASP A 48 -8.30 -2.04 15.54
N LEU A 49 -8.17 -3.10 14.75
CA LEU A 49 -6.88 -3.56 14.24
C LEU A 49 -6.12 -2.46 13.48
N ILE A 50 -6.80 -1.75 12.57
CA ILE A 50 -6.20 -0.67 11.78
C ILE A 50 -5.72 0.46 12.70
N MET A 51 -6.57 0.92 13.62
CA MET A 51 -6.23 2.02 14.52
C MET A 51 -5.05 1.66 15.43
N HIS A 52 -5.04 0.49 16.05
CA HIS A 52 -3.94 0.04 16.90
C HIS A 52 -2.61 -0.01 16.12
N SER A 53 -2.66 -0.44 14.86
CA SER A 53 -1.48 -0.46 14.00
C SER A 53 -0.97 0.94 13.66
N VAL A 54 -1.87 1.84 13.24
CA VAL A 54 -1.53 3.22 12.91
C VAL A 54 -1.02 3.98 14.13
N GLU A 55 -1.58 3.75 15.31
CA GLU A 55 -1.08 4.33 16.56
C GLU A 55 0.32 3.83 16.92
N LYS A 56 0.60 2.54 16.68
CA LYS A 56 1.92 1.96 16.91
C LYS A 56 2.98 2.54 15.97
N THR A 57 2.70 2.62 14.67
CA THR A 57 3.70 3.04 13.67
C THR A 57 3.76 4.57 13.53
N GLY A 58 2.61 5.23 13.66
CA GLY A 58 2.40 6.66 13.45
C GLY A 58 2.42 7.08 11.98
N ARG A 59 2.39 6.14 11.02
CA ARG A 59 2.42 6.43 9.58
C ARG A 59 1.51 5.46 8.84
N LEU A 60 0.80 5.93 7.83
CA LEU A 60 -0.16 5.13 7.09
C LEU A 60 0.02 5.28 5.59
N VAL A 61 0.09 4.14 4.91
CA VAL A 61 -0.13 3.99 3.47
C VAL A 61 -1.38 3.13 3.25
N VAL A 62 -2.29 3.59 2.40
CA VAL A 62 -3.43 2.77 1.95
C VAL A 62 -3.22 2.41 0.49
N ALA A 63 -3.26 1.12 0.17
CA ALA A 63 -2.98 0.60 -1.16
C ALA A 63 -4.15 -0.25 -1.68
N ASP A 64 -4.75 0.19 -2.78
CA ASP A 64 -5.89 -0.45 -3.43
C ASP A 64 -5.72 -0.34 -4.95
N THR A 65 -6.46 -1.14 -5.73
CA THR A 65 -6.49 -1.02 -7.20
C THR A 65 -7.71 -0.25 -7.71
N SER A 66 -8.59 0.24 -6.83
CA SER A 66 -9.72 1.08 -7.21
C SER A 66 -9.40 2.58 -7.15
N TRP A 67 -10.45 3.41 -7.23
CA TRP A 67 -10.34 4.86 -7.17
C TRP A 67 -9.78 5.30 -5.82
N ARG A 68 -8.75 6.16 -5.84
CA ARG A 68 -8.25 6.78 -4.60
C ARG A 68 -9.32 7.66 -3.96
N GLU A 69 -9.99 8.45 -4.80
CA GLU A 69 -11.11 9.30 -4.41
C GLU A 69 -12.37 8.44 -4.33
N TYR A 70 -13.18 8.69 -3.30
CA TYR A 70 -14.47 7.99 -3.07
C TYR A 70 -14.37 6.45 -2.93
N GLY A 71 -13.17 5.88 -2.88
CA GLY A 71 -12.93 4.44 -2.71
C GLY A 71 -12.38 4.07 -1.33
N VAL A 72 -11.77 2.88 -1.24
CA VAL A 72 -11.24 2.32 0.03
C VAL A 72 -10.21 3.24 0.67
N CYS A 73 -9.33 3.81 -0.15
CA CYS A 73 -8.33 4.77 0.30
C CYS A 73 -8.95 5.96 1.03
N ALA A 74 -9.99 6.57 0.46
CA ALA A 74 -10.69 7.69 1.07
C ALA A 74 -11.38 7.30 2.39
N GLU A 75 -12.02 6.14 2.43
CA GLU A 75 -12.76 5.66 3.60
C GLU A 75 -11.83 5.34 4.78
N VAL A 76 -10.68 4.70 4.52
CA VAL A 76 -9.68 4.44 5.58
C VAL A 76 -9.09 5.76 6.10
N CYS A 77 -8.77 6.71 5.22
CA CYS A 77 -8.28 8.03 5.62
C CYS A 77 -9.30 8.78 6.49
N ARG A 78 -10.58 8.76 6.10
CA ARG A 78 -11.69 9.34 6.86
C ARG A 78 -11.78 8.72 8.25
N ALA A 79 -11.78 7.39 8.34
CA ALA A 79 -11.91 6.68 9.61
C ALA A 79 -10.77 7.01 10.58
N VAL A 80 -9.53 7.07 10.10
CA VAL A 80 -8.36 7.45 10.94
C VAL A 80 -8.47 8.89 11.39
N ALA A 81 -8.85 9.80 10.49
CA ALA A 81 -9.00 11.22 10.79
C ALA A 81 -10.13 11.51 11.79
N GLU A 82 -11.24 10.76 11.76
CA GLU A 82 -12.34 10.91 12.71
C GLU A 82 -12.02 10.35 14.09
N ARG A 83 -11.27 9.24 14.14
CA ARG A 83 -10.99 8.54 15.40
C ARG A 83 -9.85 9.17 16.18
N ASN A 84 -8.70 9.36 15.53
CA ASN A 84 -7.51 9.89 16.20
C ASN A 84 -6.50 10.45 15.18
N PRO A 85 -6.70 11.67 14.65
CA PRO A 85 -5.76 12.25 13.69
C PRO A 85 -4.40 12.56 14.33
N GLY A 86 -4.33 12.71 15.66
CA GLY A 86 -3.12 13.04 16.39
C GLY A 86 -2.10 11.91 16.49
N CYS A 87 -2.46 10.67 16.12
CA CYS A 87 -1.52 9.55 16.10
C CYS A 87 -0.57 9.59 14.89
N LEU A 88 -0.91 10.34 13.84
CA LEU A 88 -0.12 10.44 12.62
C LEU A 88 1.06 11.40 12.78
N LYS A 89 2.26 10.89 12.50
CA LYS A 89 3.53 11.63 12.48
C LYS A 89 3.85 12.25 11.12
N ALA A 90 3.12 11.85 10.07
CA ALA A 90 3.25 12.32 8.71
C ALA A 90 1.90 12.22 7.97
N PRO A 91 1.68 12.97 6.88
CA PRO A 91 0.47 12.85 6.08
C PRO A 91 0.24 11.43 5.56
N VAL A 92 -1.02 10.98 5.52
CA VAL A 92 -1.38 9.68 4.94
C VAL A 92 -1.09 9.68 3.45
N VAL A 93 -0.53 8.57 2.95
CA VAL A 93 -0.31 8.35 1.52
C VAL A 93 -1.28 7.31 1.00
N THR A 94 -1.85 7.55 -0.19
CA THR A 94 -2.77 6.62 -0.83
C THR A 94 -2.29 6.25 -2.21
N LEU A 95 -2.32 4.96 -2.53
CA LEU A 95 -2.04 4.41 -3.85
C LEU A 95 -3.31 3.76 -4.39
N GLY A 96 -3.61 4.06 -5.64
CA GLY A 96 -4.79 3.61 -6.36
C GLY A 96 -4.55 3.73 -7.85
N MET A 97 -5.53 3.33 -8.64
CA MET A 97 -5.43 3.46 -10.09
C MET A 97 -5.39 4.92 -10.54
N GLN A 98 -4.83 5.15 -11.73
CA GLN A 98 -4.81 6.47 -12.36
C GLN A 98 -6.24 6.96 -12.64
N PRO A 99 -6.50 8.27 -12.60
CA PRO A 99 -7.83 8.85 -12.82
C PRO A 99 -8.22 8.84 -14.31
N ALA A 100 -8.37 7.64 -14.87
CA ALA A 100 -8.69 7.41 -16.27
C ALA A 100 -9.62 6.18 -16.41
N PRO A 101 -10.30 6.01 -17.55
CA PRO A 101 -10.97 4.75 -17.86
C PRO A 101 -9.97 3.59 -17.94
N CYS A 102 -10.37 2.40 -17.47
CA CYS A 102 -9.53 1.22 -17.50
C CYS A 102 -9.09 0.88 -18.95
N PRO A 103 -7.79 0.83 -19.23
CA PRO A 103 -7.29 0.56 -20.57
C PRO A 103 -7.34 -0.94 -20.92
N THR A 104 -7.40 -1.25 -22.21
CA THR A 104 -7.36 -2.65 -22.70
C THR A 104 -5.95 -3.10 -23.11
N ALA A 105 -5.06 -2.16 -23.45
CA ALA A 105 -3.70 -2.46 -23.87
C ALA A 105 -2.79 -2.69 -22.65
N LYS A 106 -1.99 -3.75 -22.67
CA LYS A 106 -1.14 -4.14 -21.54
C LYS A 106 -0.16 -3.05 -21.10
N CYS A 107 0.47 -2.36 -22.06
CA CYS A 107 1.39 -1.28 -21.76
C CYS A 107 0.73 -0.10 -21.04
N LEU A 108 -0.56 0.13 -21.25
CA LEU A 108 -1.33 1.15 -20.54
C LEU A 108 -1.81 0.65 -19.19
N GLU A 109 -2.17 -0.64 -19.07
CA GLU A 109 -2.52 -1.28 -17.80
C GLU A 109 -1.37 -1.18 -16.78
N ASP A 110 -0.13 -1.40 -17.24
CA ASP A 110 1.07 -1.30 -16.38
C ASP A 110 1.30 0.14 -15.86
N LEU A 111 0.78 1.17 -16.55
CA LEU A 111 0.79 2.56 -16.08
C LEU A 111 -0.45 2.92 -15.26
N PHE A 112 -1.53 2.14 -15.40
CA PHE A 112 -2.84 2.43 -14.85
C PHE A 112 -2.95 2.00 -13.39
N TYR A 113 -2.47 0.80 -13.05
CA TYR A 113 -2.49 0.29 -11.68
C TYR A 113 -1.20 0.65 -10.92
N PRO A 114 -1.27 0.82 -9.60
CA PRO A 114 -0.08 1.00 -8.78
C PRO A 114 0.79 -0.26 -8.82
N ASP A 115 2.11 -0.07 -8.85
CA ASP A 115 3.10 -1.14 -8.90
C ASP A 115 3.96 -1.21 -7.63
N LEU A 116 4.79 -2.26 -7.52
CA LEU A 116 5.73 -2.46 -6.42
C LEU A 116 6.65 -1.26 -6.21
N ARG A 117 7.15 -0.69 -7.31
CA ARG A 117 8.16 0.36 -7.29
C ARG A 117 7.58 1.63 -6.69
N GLN A 118 6.37 2.01 -7.11
CA GLN A 118 5.62 3.14 -6.58
C GLN A 118 5.31 2.95 -5.09
N LEU A 119 4.94 1.73 -4.67
CA LEU A 119 4.67 1.44 -3.27
C LEU A 119 5.93 1.54 -2.40
N VAL A 120 7.05 0.96 -2.84
CA VAL A 120 8.33 1.05 -2.12
C VAL A 120 8.82 2.48 -2.01
N ASP A 121 8.74 3.24 -3.11
CA ASP A 121 9.12 4.66 -3.14
C ASP A 121 8.28 5.49 -2.17
N ALA A 122 6.95 5.34 -2.21
CA ALA A 122 6.04 6.02 -1.29
C ALA A 122 6.32 5.70 0.18
N LEU A 123 6.58 4.43 0.51
CA LEU A 123 6.95 4.01 1.86
C LEU A 123 8.29 4.60 2.30
N ALA A 124 9.30 4.57 1.42
CA ALA A 124 10.62 5.11 1.70
C ALA A 124 10.58 6.63 1.96
N VAL A 125 9.88 7.38 1.11
CA VAL A 125 9.66 8.83 1.30
C VAL A 125 8.95 9.08 2.62
N LEU A 126 7.89 8.34 2.92
CA LEU A 126 7.08 8.54 4.13
C LEU A 126 7.85 8.24 5.42
N VAL A 127 8.71 7.21 5.42
CA VAL A 127 9.51 6.83 6.59
C VAL A 127 10.73 7.75 6.77
N THR A 128 11.42 8.09 5.69
CA THR A 128 12.66 8.90 5.76
C THR A 128 12.42 10.41 5.75
N GLY A 129 11.25 10.86 5.28
CA GLY A 129 10.91 12.28 5.12
C GLY A 129 11.67 12.99 3.99
N LYS A 130 12.30 12.24 3.07
CA LYS A 130 13.10 12.79 1.97
C LYS A 130 12.57 12.26 0.63
N GLU A 131 12.31 13.16 -0.32
CA GLU A 131 11.94 12.77 -1.69
C GLU A 131 13.08 11.97 -2.36
N SER A 132 14.32 12.42 -2.21
CA SER A 132 15.50 11.66 -2.64
C SER A 132 16.06 10.83 -1.48
N HIS A 133 15.36 9.74 -1.14
CA HIS A 133 15.73 8.86 -0.01
C HIS A 133 16.98 7.98 -0.28
N GLY A 134 17.39 7.81 -1.54
CA GLY A 134 18.62 7.11 -1.92
C GLY A 134 18.60 5.58 -1.70
N LEU A 135 17.43 5.01 -1.40
CA LEU A 135 17.25 3.57 -1.27
C LEU A 135 17.08 2.94 -2.66
N PRO A 136 17.63 1.75 -2.90
CA PRO A 136 17.44 1.06 -4.17
C PRO A 136 15.97 0.68 -4.33
N LEU A 137 15.37 1.11 -5.43
CA LEU A 137 14.01 0.72 -5.80
C LEU A 137 14.03 -0.63 -6.54
N PRO A 138 13.03 -1.49 -6.34
CA PRO A 138 12.96 -2.75 -7.07
C PRO A 138 12.67 -2.50 -8.54
N ASP A 139 13.08 -3.45 -9.39
CA ASP A 139 12.67 -3.45 -10.78
C ASP A 139 11.14 -3.57 -10.88
N THR A 140 10.55 -2.81 -11.81
CA THR A 140 9.15 -2.96 -12.21
C THR A 140 8.96 -4.27 -12.95
N GLN A 141 8.95 -5.39 -12.22
CA GLN A 141 8.41 -6.64 -12.74
C GLN A 141 6.90 -6.48 -12.85
N SER A 142 6.37 -6.62 -14.07
CA SER A 142 4.93 -6.51 -14.29
C SER A 142 4.18 -7.50 -13.40
N MET A 143 3.10 -7.04 -12.79
CA MET A 143 2.15 -7.89 -12.06
C MET A 143 1.70 -9.10 -12.87
N ALA A 144 1.74 -8.99 -14.21
CA ALA A 144 1.48 -10.09 -15.14
C ALA A 144 2.30 -11.35 -14.85
N ASP A 145 3.53 -11.23 -14.35
CA ASP A 145 4.37 -12.41 -14.11
C ASP A 145 3.93 -13.21 -12.89
N VAL A 146 3.28 -12.55 -11.91
CA VAL A 146 2.62 -13.22 -10.79
C VAL A 146 1.33 -13.90 -11.27
N TYR A 147 0.51 -13.20 -12.08
CA TYR A 147 -0.73 -13.76 -12.65
C TYR A 147 -0.48 -14.95 -13.58
N LYS A 148 0.55 -14.92 -14.42
CA LYS A 148 0.91 -16.04 -15.31
C LYS A 148 1.28 -17.32 -14.54
N ARG A 149 1.72 -17.18 -13.28
CA ARG A 149 2.02 -18.31 -12.39
C ARG A 149 0.77 -18.80 -11.65
N PHE A 150 -0.22 -17.94 -11.44
CA PHE A 150 -1.50 -18.33 -10.88
C PHE A 150 -2.27 -19.19 -11.89
N LYS A 151 -2.27 -20.50 -11.66
CA LYS A 151 -2.95 -21.46 -12.54
C LYS A 151 -4.43 -21.64 -12.23
N GLY A 152 -4.97 -20.96 -11.21
CA GLY A 152 -6.35 -21.08 -10.76
C GLY A 152 -6.80 -22.53 -10.49
N PRO A 153 -8.07 -22.73 -10.12
CA PRO A 153 -8.74 -24.02 -10.24
C PRO A 153 -9.32 -24.25 -11.65
N PHE A 154 -9.12 -23.31 -12.59
CA PHE A 154 -9.61 -23.35 -13.97
C PHE A 154 -8.45 -23.12 -14.94
#